data_AF-A0AAW0BLG2-F1
#
_entry.id   AF-A0AAW0BLG2-F1
#
_cell.length_a   1.000
_cell.length_b   1.000
_cell.length_c   1.000
_cell.angle_alpha   90.00
_cell.angle_beta   90.00
_cell.angle_gamma   90.00
#
_symmetry.space_group_name_H-M   'P 1'
#
loop_
_entity.id
_entity.type
_entity.pdbx_description
1 polymer ?
#
loop_
_entity_poly.entity_id
_entity_poly.type
_entity_poly.pdbx_seq_one_letter_code
_entity_poly.pdbx_strand_id
1 'polypeptide(L)'
;MIESAGKYRLKFTALSFSADIRKEMPVWKHPLAVPSTYNSACRSKPARCLRLDHEVCSVGELCTIARRATVVPRRPHMINPSGTGRKNCGCPACQHDRVEIGCENPGKCVEIAQVVLNSIHPKWNPLLINHDMCSRRVLLSRLSTLN
;
A
#
# COMPACT_ATOMS: atom_id res chain seq x y z
N MET A 1 16.93 7.77 -6.78
CA MET A 1 17.56 6.56 -6.22
C MET A 1 17.11 5.27 -6.93
N ILE A 2 15.80 4.95 -6.95
CA ILE A 2 15.33 3.66 -7.52
C ILE A 2 15.53 3.56 -9.04
N GLU A 3 15.27 4.64 -9.78
CA GLU A 3 15.53 4.66 -11.22
C GLU A 3 17.02 4.49 -11.54
N SER A 4 17.88 5.16 -10.76
CA SER A 4 19.34 5.01 -10.85
C SER A 4 19.75 3.56 -10.57
N ALA A 5 19.20 2.93 -9.54
CA ALA A 5 19.46 1.52 -9.25
C ALA A 5 19.03 0.59 -10.40
N GLY A 6 17.89 0.87 -11.03
CA GLY A 6 17.46 0.16 -12.25
C GLY A 6 18.44 0.34 -13.41
N LYS A 7 18.90 1.58 -13.67
CA LYS A 7 19.88 1.90 -14.71
C LYS A 7 21.19 1.13 -14.55
N TYR A 8 21.69 1.03 -13.32
CA TYR A 8 22.94 0.33 -12.98
C TYR A 8 22.75 -1.13 -12.56
N ARG A 9 21.55 -1.69 -12.72
CA ARG A 9 21.20 -3.08 -12.34
C ARG A 9 21.56 -3.44 -10.90
N LEU A 10 21.49 -2.47 -9.99
CA LEU A 10 21.76 -2.68 -8.57
C LEU A 10 20.62 -3.49 -7.94
N LYS A 11 20.97 -4.43 -7.07
CA LYS A 11 20.01 -5.23 -6.29
C LYS A 11 20.02 -4.74 -4.84
N PHE A 12 18.85 -4.39 -4.31
CA PHE A 12 18.70 -4.04 -2.91
C PHE A 12 18.65 -5.32 -2.06
N THR A 13 19.80 -5.73 -1.54
CA THR A 13 19.93 -6.88 -0.65
C THR A 13 20.08 -6.42 0.79
N ALA A 14 19.03 -6.56 1.59
CA ALA A 14 19.12 -6.50 3.05
C ALA A 14 18.57 -7.78 3.67
N LEU A 15 19.05 -8.10 4.88
CA LEU A 15 18.59 -9.25 5.67
C LEU A 15 17.15 -9.05 6.15
N SER A 16 16.80 -7.82 6.54
CA SER A 16 15.45 -7.42 6.93
C SER A 16 15.26 -5.91 6.74
N PHE A 17 14.02 -5.49 6.49
CA PHE A 17 13.65 -4.08 6.43
C PHE A 17 12.62 -3.76 7.53
N SER A 18 12.85 -2.66 8.25
CA SER A 18 11.87 -2.14 9.20
C SER A 18 10.55 -1.82 8.48
N ALA A 19 9.46 -1.77 9.24
CA ALA A 19 8.16 -1.40 8.68
C ALA A 19 8.19 0.03 8.11
N ASP A 20 8.97 0.92 8.73
CA ASP A 20 9.05 2.33 8.33
C ASP A 20 9.77 2.49 7.00
N ILE A 21 10.92 1.82 6.81
CA ILE A 21 11.61 1.80 5.51
C ILE A 21 10.68 1.26 4.42
N ARG A 22 9.93 0.19 4.70
CA ARG A 22 8.96 -0.36 3.74
C ARG A 22 7.85 0.62 3.37
N LYS A 23 7.40 1.46 4.31
CA LYS A 23 6.37 2.48 4.06
C LYS A 23 6.92 3.67 3.28
N GLU A 24 8.16 4.09 3.53
CA GLU A 24 8.81 5.21 2.85
C GLU A 24 9.20 4.90 1.40
N MET A 25 9.23 3.61 1.01
CA MET A 25 9.48 3.24 -0.36
C MET A 25 8.50 3.91 -1.32
N PRO A 26 8.96 4.39 -2.50
CA PRO A 26 8.08 4.96 -3.49
C PRO A 26 7.21 3.85 -4.08
N VAL A 27 5.92 4.14 -4.22
CA VAL A 27 4.95 3.14 -4.68
C VAL A 27 4.94 3.00 -6.20
N TRP A 28 5.28 4.07 -6.91
CA TRP A 28 5.37 4.12 -8.36
C TRP A 28 6.78 3.76 -8.80
N LYS A 29 6.89 2.87 -9.79
CA LYS A 29 8.16 2.22 -10.20
C LYS A 29 8.79 1.42 -9.04
N HIS A 30 7.97 0.81 -8.18
CA HIS A 30 8.42 0.06 -7.02
C HIS A 30 9.35 -1.11 -7.43
N PRO A 31 10.52 -1.28 -6.79
CA PRO A 31 11.42 -2.37 -7.11
C PRO A 31 10.79 -3.71 -6.70
N LEU A 32 10.93 -4.74 -7.54
CA LEU A 32 10.38 -6.07 -7.28
C LEU A 32 8.84 -6.14 -7.21
N ALA A 33 8.12 -5.22 -7.84
CA ALA A 33 6.69 -5.42 -8.10
C ALA A 33 6.49 -6.47 -9.21
N VAL A 34 5.45 -7.31 -9.09
CA VAL A 34 5.10 -8.33 -10.08
C VAL A 34 4.63 -7.63 -11.37
N PRO A 35 5.38 -7.69 -12.49
CA PRO A 35 5.17 -6.75 -13.60
C PRO A 35 3.78 -6.83 -14.26
N SER A 36 3.18 -8.03 -14.36
CA SER A 36 1.91 -8.20 -15.07
C SER A 36 0.75 -7.46 -14.40
N THR A 37 0.53 -7.72 -13.11
CA THR A 37 -0.55 -7.12 -12.32
C THR A 37 -0.23 -5.67 -11.93
N TYR A 38 1.03 -5.38 -11.59
CA TYR A 38 1.45 -4.04 -11.21
C TYR A 38 1.30 -3.04 -12.36
N ASN A 39 1.78 -3.39 -13.56
CA ASN A 39 1.77 -2.46 -14.69
C ASN A 39 0.36 -2.18 -15.20
N SER A 40 -0.52 -3.18 -15.21
CA SER A 40 -1.92 -2.97 -15.59
C SER A 40 -2.65 -2.09 -14.56
N ALA A 41 -2.43 -2.34 -13.27
CA ALA A 41 -3.01 -1.54 -12.21
C ALA A 41 -2.54 -0.08 -12.25
N CYS A 42 -1.22 0.15 -12.41
CA CYS A 42 -0.63 1.49 -12.45
C CYS A 42 -1.06 2.33 -13.66
N ARG A 43 -1.49 1.71 -14.76
CA ARG A 43 -2.00 2.40 -15.96
C ARG A 43 -3.48 2.78 -15.88
N SER A 44 -4.20 2.24 -14.89
CA SER A 44 -5.63 2.48 -14.75
C SER A 44 -5.95 3.95 -14.38
N LYS A 45 -7.16 4.42 -14.70
CA LYS A 45 -7.63 5.76 -14.32
C LYS A 45 -7.58 5.99 -12.80
N PRO A 46 -7.99 5.03 -11.93
CA PRO A 46 -7.86 5.18 -10.48
C PRO A 46 -6.41 5.34 -10.02
N ALA A 47 -5.45 4.62 -10.62
CA ALA A 47 -4.03 4.81 -10.29
C ALA A 47 -3.46 6.16 -10.78
N ARG A 48 -4.05 6.77 -11.82
CA ARG A 48 -3.75 8.16 -12.17
C ARG A 48 -4.30 9.13 -11.12
N CYS A 49 -5.53 8.92 -10.68
CA CYS A 49 -6.16 9.73 -9.64
C CYS A 49 -5.38 9.66 -8.32
N LEU A 50 -4.94 8.46 -7.92
CA LEU A 50 -4.07 8.28 -6.75
C LEU A 50 -2.77 9.08 -6.84
N ARG A 51 -2.20 9.22 -8.03
CA ARG A 51 -0.94 9.94 -8.25
C ARG A 51 -1.09 11.45 -8.27
N LEU A 52 -2.12 11.92 -8.98
CA LEU A 52 -2.24 13.34 -9.33
C LEU A 52 -3.17 14.09 -8.38
N ASP A 53 -4.25 13.45 -7.95
CA ASP A 53 -5.28 14.11 -7.14
C ASP A 53 -5.07 13.78 -5.65
N HIS A 54 -4.82 12.51 -5.32
CA HIS A 54 -4.49 12.10 -3.94
C HIS A 54 -3.01 12.25 -3.58
N GLU A 55 -2.17 12.63 -4.55
CA GLU A 55 -0.72 12.89 -4.38
C GLU A 55 0.07 11.76 -3.70
N VAL A 56 -0.40 10.52 -3.81
CA VAL A 56 0.25 9.36 -3.19
C VAL A 56 1.63 9.17 -3.82
N CYS A 57 2.68 9.15 -3.00
CA CYS A 57 4.04 8.92 -3.46
C CYS A 57 4.67 7.68 -2.81
N SER A 58 4.28 7.37 -1.58
CA SER A 58 4.85 6.31 -0.75
C SER A 58 3.94 5.10 -0.59
N VAL A 59 4.52 3.94 -0.28
CA VAL A 59 3.77 2.72 0.05
C VAL A 59 2.91 2.92 1.30
N GLY A 60 3.40 3.72 2.26
CA GLY A 60 2.69 4.06 3.50
C GLY A 60 1.39 4.83 3.23
N GLU A 61 1.43 5.86 2.39
CA GLU A 61 0.25 6.60 1.96
C GLU A 61 -0.74 5.69 1.22
N LEU A 62 -0.24 4.83 0.33
CA LEU A 62 -1.08 3.87 -0.38
C LEU A 62 -1.77 2.89 0.60
N CYS A 63 -1.06 2.45 1.64
CA CYS A 63 -1.60 1.62 2.70
C CYS A 63 -2.72 2.32 3.48
N THR A 64 -2.57 3.61 3.78
CA THR A 64 -3.60 4.42 4.44
C THR A 64 -4.88 4.45 3.61
N ILE A 65 -4.77 4.58 2.28
CA ILE A 65 -5.93 4.56 1.37
C ILE A 65 -6.53 3.15 1.28
N ALA A 66 -5.72 2.12 1.06
CA ALA A 66 -6.20 0.75 0.89
C ALA A 66 -6.90 0.22 2.16
N ARG A 67 -6.41 0.62 3.33
CA ARG A 67 -6.95 0.19 4.64
C ARG A 67 -7.83 1.24 5.28
N ARG A 68 -8.61 2.01 4.51
CA ARG A 68 -9.61 2.93 5.05
C ARG A 68 -10.71 2.17 5.81
N ALA A 69 -10.38 1.76 7.04
CA ALA A 69 -11.31 1.36 8.06
C ALA A 69 -11.83 2.65 8.66
N THR A 70 -13.02 3.08 8.24
CA THR A 70 -13.63 4.26 8.85
C THR A 70 -13.94 3.98 10.30
N VAL A 71 -13.32 4.79 11.16
CA VAL A 71 -13.45 4.76 12.63
C VAL A 71 -14.88 4.99 13.08
N VAL A 72 -15.73 5.59 12.24
CA VAL A 72 -17.14 5.87 12.52
C VAL A 72 -17.99 4.63 12.22
N PRO A 73 -18.52 3.91 13.25
CA PRO A 73 -19.25 2.66 13.05
C PRO A 73 -20.54 2.84 12.24
N ARG A 74 -21.11 4.06 12.28
CA ARG A 74 -22.37 4.40 11.63
C ARG A 74 -22.27 4.57 10.11
N ARG A 75 -21.05 4.77 9.56
CA ARG A 75 -20.82 4.98 8.11
C ARG A 75 -19.54 4.30 7.67
N PRO A 76 -19.49 2.94 7.72
CA PRO A 76 -18.32 2.20 7.30
C PRO A 76 -18.05 2.39 5.80
N HIS A 77 -16.81 2.21 5.37
CA HIS A 77 -16.52 2.04 3.96
C HIS A 77 -17.28 0.82 3.45
N MET A 78 -18.05 1.01 2.37
CA MET A 78 -18.94 -0.02 1.83
C MET A 78 -18.45 -0.49 0.47
N ILE A 79 -18.22 -1.79 0.40
CA ILE A 79 -18.10 -2.54 -0.86
C ILE A 79 -19.48 -3.04 -1.28
N ASN A 80 -19.67 -3.25 -2.57
CA ASN A 80 -20.88 -3.89 -3.10
C ASN A 80 -20.77 -5.43 -2.99
N PRO A 81 -21.86 -6.18 -3.29
CA PRO A 81 -21.83 -7.65 -3.24
C PRO A 81 -20.79 -8.30 -4.16
N SER A 82 -20.39 -7.62 -5.24
CA SER A 82 -19.31 -8.08 -6.13
C SER A 82 -17.90 -7.76 -5.62
N GLY A 83 -17.77 -7.23 -4.39
CA GLY A 83 -16.48 -6.90 -3.77
C GLY A 83 -15.83 -5.59 -4.24
N THR A 84 -16.51 -4.77 -5.04
CA THR A 84 -15.98 -3.50 -5.58
C THR A 84 -16.45 -2.29 -4.79
N GLY A 85 -15.60 -1.28 -4.70
CA GLY A 85 -15.88 -0.04 -3.97
C GLY A 85 -16.97 0.79 -4.65
N ARG A 86 -17.95 1.28 -3.88
CA ARG A 86 -19.03 2.13 -4.41
C ARG A 86 -18.53 3.53 -4.73
N LYS A 87 -18.94 4.09 -5.89
CA LYS A 87 -18.64 5.48 -6.30
C LYS A 87 -19.08 6.50 -5.24
N ASN A 88 -20.30 6.33 -4.74
CA ASN A 88 -20.93 7.23 -3.79
C ASN A 88 -20.86 6.69 -2.35
N CYS A 89 -19.76 6.02 -1.98
CA CYS A 89 -19.58 5.53 -0.61
C CYS A 89 -19.74 6.68 0.39
N GLY A 90 -20.67 6.54 1.34
CA GLY A 90 -21.03 7.58 2.33
C GLY A 90 -20.10 7.65 3.54
N CYS A 91 -18.96 6.95 3.51
CA CYS A 91 -17.99 6.98 4.59
C CYS A 91 -17.23 8.32 4.60
N PRO A 92 -16.84 8.86 5.77
CA PRO A 92 -16.23 10.19 5.86
C PRO A 92 -15.00 10.38 4.95
N ALA A 93 -14.14 9.37 4.84
CA ALA A 93 -12.96 9.44 3.99
C ALA A 93 -13.33 9.59 2.50
N CYS A 94 -14.25 8.77 1.99
CA CYS A 94 -14.72 8.86 0.61
C CYS A 94 -15.51 10.15 0.34
N GLN A 95 -16.20 10.69 1.35
CA GLN A 95 -16.84 11.99 1.22
C GLN A 95 -15.82 13.11 1.11
N HIS A 96 -14.80 13.11 1.96
CA HIS A 96 -13.69 14.06 1.91
C HIS A 96 -12.98 14.01 0.55
N ASP A 97 -12.66 12.81 0.04
CA ASP A 97 -12.04 12.67 -1.28
C ASP A 97 -12.87 13.31 -2.41
N ARG A 98 -14.21 13.17 -2.35
CA ARG A 98 -15.08 13.74 -3.38
C ARG A 98 -15.17 15.27 -3.28
N VAL A 99 -15.26 15.79 -2.06
CA VAL A 99 -15.55 17.21 -1.83
C VAL A 99 -14.27 18.05 -1.89
N GLU A 100 -13.20 17.60 -1.25
CA GLU A 100 -11.97 18.39 -1.10
C GLU A 100 -10.95 18.09 -2.21
N ILE A 101 -10.84 16.83 -2.64
CA ILE A 101 -9.86 16.40 -3.66
C ILE A 101 -10.48 16.42 -5.07
N GLY A 102 -11.82 16.35 -5.17
CA GLY A 102 -12.51 16.21 -6.46
C GLY A 102 -12.44 14.79 -7.05
N CYS A 103 -12.12 13.78 -6.24
CA CYS A 103 -12.05 12.39 -6.70
C CYS A 103 -13.41 11.88 -7.15
N GLU A 104 -13.56 11.53 -8.44
CA GLU A 104 -14.85 11.08 -8.98
C GLU A 104 -15.33 9.73 -8.41
N ASN A 105 -14.40 8.84 -8.02
CA ASN A 105 -14.71 7.49 -7.57
C ASN A 105 -13.69 6.99 -6.54
N PRO A 106 -13.84 7.38 -5.27
CA PRO A 106 -12.91 6.97 -4.21
C PRO A 106 -12.93 5.46 -3.95
N GLY A 107 -14.07 4.78 -4.19
CA GLY A 107 -14.16 3.32 -4.07
C GLY A 107 -13.19 2.57 -4.98
N LYS A 108 -13.08 3.01 -6.25
CA LYS A 108 -12.10 2.45 -7.18
C LYS A 108 -10.65 2.80 -6.82
N CYS A 109 -10.42 3.93 -6.16
CA CYS A 109 -9.09 4.32 -5.68
C CYS A 109 -8.62 3.42 -4.53
N VAL A 110 -9.53 3.03 -3.63
CA VAL A 110 -9.25 2.04 -2.58
C VAL A 110 -8.95 0.66 -3.19
N GLU A 111 -9.77 0.22 -4.15
CA GLU A 111 -9.60 -1.07 -4.82
C GLU A 111 -8.25 -1.16 -5.55
N ILE A 112 -7.92 -0.15 -6.35
CA ILE A 112 -6.64 -0.15 -7.07
C ILE A 112 -5.45 -0.06 -6.11
N ALA A 113 -5.58 0.68 -5.00
CA ALA A 113 -4.54 0.75 -3.99
C ALA A 113 -4.24 -0.64 -3.41
N GLN A 114 -5.29 -1.43 -3.13
CA GLN A 114 -5.12 -2.81 -2.66
C GLN A 114 -4.47 -3.70 -3.74
N VAL A 115 -4.86 -3.58 -5.00
CA VAL A 115 -4.25 -4.33 -6.11
C VAL A 115 -2.76 -4.00 -6.25
N VAL A 116 -2.40 -2.71 -6.22
CA VAL A 116 -1.00 -2.28 -6.30
C VAL A 116 -0.20 -2.80 -5.11
N LEU A 117 -0.71 -2.69 -3.87
CA LEU A 117 -0.03 -3.22 -2.69
C LEU A 117 0.17 -4.75 -2.76
N ASN A 118 -0.85 -5.49 -3.22
CA ASN A 118 -0.78 -6.94 -3.35
C ASN A 118 0.20 -7.40 -4.45
N SER A 119 0.53 -6.52 -5.40
CA SER A 119 1.53 -6.81 -6.43
C SER A 119 2.98 -6.54 -5.98
N ILE A 120 3.18 -5.89 -4.83
CA ILE A 120 4.52 -5.68 -4.25
C ILE A 120 4.99 -6.98 -3.59
N HIS A 121 6.23 -7.39 -3.88
CA HIS A 121 6.82 -8.58 -3.29
C HIS A 121 6.71 -8.57 -1.74
N PRO A 122 6.37 -9.71 -1.09
CA PRO A 122 6.10 -9.76 0.35
C PRO A 122 7.16 -9.11 1.24
N LYS A 123 8.44 -9.32 0.90
CA LYS A 123 9.60 -8.68 1.56
C LYS A 123 9.49 -7.15 1.71
N TRP A 124 8.82 -6.49 0.77
CA TRP A 124 8.66 -5.03 0.75
C TRP A 124 7.25 -4.57 1.11
N ASN A 125 6.29 -5.49 1.25
CA ASN A 125 4.93 -5.15 1.61
C ASN A 125 4.85 -4.90 3.14
N PRO A 126 4.48 -3.69 3.60
CA PRO A 126 4.39 -3.38 5.03
C PRO A 126 3.15 -4.00 5.70
N LEU A 127 2.18 -4.52 4.93
CA LEU A 127 0.99 -5.18 5.47
C LEU A 127 1.26 -6.62 5.90
N LEU A 128 2.39 -7.20 5.46
CA LEU A 128 2.77 -8.56 5.80
C LEU A 128 3.80 -8.54 6.94
N ILE A 129 3.59 -9.42 7.91
CA ILE A 129 4.58 -9.72 8.93
C ILE A 129 5.68 -10.53 8.25
N ASN A 130 6.79 -9.88 7.92
CA ASN A 130 7.97 -10.56 7.43
C ASN A 130 8.67 -11.20 8.62
N HIS A 131 8.57 -12.53 8.72
CA HIS A 131 9.40 -13.34 9.61
C HIS A 131 10.82 -13.43 9.05
N ASP A 132 11.51 -12.30 9.01
CA ASP A 132 12.93 -12.30 8.67
C ASP A 132 13.73 -12.91 9.84
N MET A 133 14.85 -13.57 9.54
CA MET A 133 15.69 -14.30 10.51
C MET A 133 16.12 -13.44 11.72
N CYS A 134 16.13 -12.11 11.60
CA CYS A 134 16.44 -11.18 12.69
C CYS A 134 15.35 -11.17 13.78
N SER A 135 14.07 -11.29 13.40
CA SER A 135 12.94 -11.35 14.33
C SER A 135 12.95 -12.61 15.19
N ARG A 136 13.53 -13.72 14.69
CA ARG A 136 13.76 -14.95 15.45
C ARG A 136 14.80 -14.77 16.57
N ARG A 137 15.83 -13.95 16.34
CA ARG A 137 16.87 -13.69 17.36
C ARG A 137 16.34 -12.89 18.54
N VAL A 138 15.47 -11.89 18.30
CA VAL A 138 14.88 -11.07 19.39
C VAL A 138 13.92 -11.89 20.28
N LEU A 139 13.17 -12.82 19.69
CA LEU A 139 12.31 -13.72 20.46
C LEU A 139 13.11 -14.73 21.29
N LEU A 140 14.17 -15.31 20.72
CA LEU A 140 15.03 -16.26 21.42
C LEU A 140 15.87 -15.59 22.52
N SER A 141 16.34 -14.35 22.32
CA SER A 141 17.11 -13.62 23.34
C SER A 141 16.26 -13.18 24.54
N ARG A 142 14.95 -12.99 24.36
CA ARG A 142 14.01 -12.66 25.44
C ARG A 142 13.60 -13.89 26.26
N LEU A 143 13.63 -15.07 25.65
CA LEU A 143 13.37 -16.34 26.34
C LEU A 143 14.59 -16.79 27.16
N SER A 144 15.81 -16.42 26.76
CA SER A 144 17.04 -16.71 27.52
C SER A 144 17.29 -15.80 28.72
N THR A 145 16.56 -14.68 28.85
CA THR A 145 16.65 -13.75 30.00
C THR A 145 15.59 -14.01 31.08
N LEU A 146 14.76 -15.04 30.89
CA LEU A 146 13.70 -15.45 31.84
C LEU A 146 14.06 -16.72 32.62
N ASN A 147 15.33 -17.17 32.55
CA ASN A 147 15.88 -18.24 33.39
C ASN A 147 17.00 -17.69 34.26
#